data_AF-E6LEM0-F1
#
_entry.id   AF-E6LEM0-F1
#
_cell.length_a   1.000
_cell.length_b   1.000
_cell.length_c   1.000
_cell.angle_alpha   90.00
_cell.angle_beta   90.00
_cell.angle_gamma   90.00
#
_symmetry.space_group_name_H-M   'P 1'
#
loop_
_entity.id
_entity.type
_entity.pdbx_description
1 polymer ?
#
loop_
_entity_poly.entity_id
_entity_poly.type
_entity_poly.pdbx_seq_one_letter_code
_entity_poly.pdbx_strand_id
1 'polypeptide(L)'
;MDLEQNKAVEKALQGVISREASHELANLEGEPLKEAFNLIYEQASFQNLLPKEPTVKSILNELYDLTQDNFSDTFTITELQYLIFEQVEMLAELLGIELE
;
A
#
# COMPACT_ATOMS: atom_id res chain seq x y z
N MET A 1 -4.16 10.68 -8.75
CA MET A 1 -3.39 10.65 -7.48
C MET A 1 -2.31 11.73 -7.50
N ASP A 2 -1.64 12.01 -6.39
CA ASP A 2 -0.47 12.91 -6.39
C ASP A 2 0.75 12.20 -7.01
N LEU A 3 1.63 12.95 -7.67
CA LEU A 3 2.82 12.42 -8.36
C LEU A 3 3.76 11.68 -7.40
N GLU A 4 3.87 12.16 -6.17
CA GLU A 4 4.70 11.52 -5.13
C GLU A 4 4.09 10.22 -4.62
N GLN A 5 2.76 10.08 -4.62
CA GLN A 5 2.08 8.82 -4.29
C GLN A 5 2.34 7.75 -5.36
N ASN A 6 2.22 8.11 -6.64
CA ASN A 6 2.50 7.16 -7.73
C ASN A 6 3.95 6.68 -7.69
N LYS A 7 4.91 7.55 -7.35
CA LYS A 7 6.32 7.15 -7.19
C LYS A 7 6.52 6.19 -6.02
N ALA A 8 5.87 6.44 -4.88
CA ALA A 8 5.93 5.54 -3.72
C ALA A 8 5.41 4.14 -4.07
N VAL A 9 4.25 4.08 -4.76
CA VAL A 9 3.64 2.83 -5.23
C VAL A 9 4.54 2.12 -6.25
N GLU A 10 5.08 2.83 -7.24
CA GLU A 10 6.00 2.26 -8.24
C GLU A 10 7.20 1.61 -7.55
N LYS A 11 7.80 2.30 -6.58
CA LYS A 11 8.99 1.84 -5.86
C LYS A 11 8.71 0.60 -5.00
N ALA A 12 7.56 0.55 -4.34
CA ALA A 12 7.12 -0.64 -3.60
C ALA A 12 6.93 -1.84 -4.55
N LEU A 13 6.29 -1.62 -5.70
CA LEU A 13 6.03 -2.65 -6.71
C LEU A 13 7.32 -3.20 -7.34
N GLN A 14 8.36 -2.38 -7.53
CA GLN A 14 9.65 -2.84 -8.06
C GLN A 14 10.33 -3.94 -7.24
N GLY A 15 9.97 -4.09 -5.96
CA GLY A 15 10.46 -5.20 -5.13
C GLY A 15 9.86 -6.56 -5.51
N VAL A 16 8.78 -6.59 -6.29
CA VAL A 16 7.97 -7.79 -6.55
C VAL A 16 7.78 -8.04 -8.05
N ILE A 17 7.71 -6.98 -8.87
CA ILE A 17 7.49 -7.06 -10.32
C ILE A 17 8.54 -6.27 -11.11
N SER A 18 8.58 -6.48 -12.43
CA SER A 18 9.52 -5.76 -13.31
C SER A 18 9.30 -4.26 -13.27
N ARG A 19 10.36 -3.48 -13.52
CA ARG A 19 10.33 -2.01 -13.55
C ARG A 19 9.26 -1.45 -14.50
N GLU A 20 9.11 -2.06 -15.67
CA GLU A 20 8.12 -1.65 -16.65
C GLU A 20 6.71 -1.84 -16.11
N ALA A 21 6.41 -3.03 -15.59
CA ALA A 21 5.11 -3.34 -15.00
C ALA A 21 4.80 -2.51 -13.74
N SER A 22 5.80 -2.22 -12.89
CA SER A 22 5.60 -1.35 -11.73
C SER A 22 5.27 0.08 -12.14
N HIS A 23 5.92 0.60 -13.17
CA HIS A 23 5.67 1.94 -13.67
C HIS A 23 4.27 2.05 -14.29
N GLU A 24 3.87 1.05 -15.07
CA GLU A 24 2.54 1.00 -15.68
C GLU A 24 1.45 0.90 -14.61
N LEU A 25 1.56 -0.05 -13.68
CA LEU A 25 0.55 -0.29 -12.65
C LEU A 25 0.38 0.90 -11.70
N ALA A 26 1.47 1.54 -11.30
CA ALA A 26 1.45 2.71 -10.40
C ALA A 26 0.82 3.96 -11.02
N ASN A 27 0.68 4.02 -12.35
CA ASN A 27 0.12 5.15 -13.07
C ASN A 27 -1.22 4.83 -13.75
N LEU A 28 -1.80 3.65 -13.51
CA LEU A 28 -3.16 3.37 -13.94
C LEU A 28 -4.16 4.24 -13.16
N GLU A 29 -5.17 4.73 -13.86
CA GLU A 29 -6.28 5.47 -13.27
C GLU A 29 -7.61 5.02 -13.91
N GLY A 30 -8.73 5.24 -13.22
CA GLY A 30 -10.06 4.94 -13.75
C GLY A 30 -10.33 3.44 -13.94
N GLU A 31 -10.97 3.07 -15.06
CA GLU A 31 -11.36 1.68 -15.33
C GLU A 31 -10.18 0.70 -15.46
N PRO A 32 -9.07 1.03 -16.15
CA PRO A 32 -7.89 0.17 -16.17
C PRO A 32 -7.36 -0.20 -14.78
N LEU A 33 -7.36 0.75 -13.83
CA LEU A 33 -6.93 0.49 -12.45
C LEU A 33 -7.90 -0.48 -11.74
N LYS A 34 -9.21 -0.29 -11.92
CA LYS A 34 -10.22 -1.19 -11.34
C LYS A 34 -10.11 -2.60 -11.89
N GLU A 35 -9.87 -2.74 -13.19
CA GLU A 35 -9.70 -4.05 -13.83
C GLU A 35 -8.45 -4.75 -13.30
N ALA A 36 -7.31 -4.04 -13.22
CA ALA A 36 -6.09 -4.57 -12.65
C ALA A 36 -6.28 -5.01 -11.18
N PHE A 37 -6.94 -4.19 -10.37
CA PHE A 37 -7.29 -4.54 -8.99
C PHE A 37 -8.13 -5.82 -8.90
N ASN A 38 -9.20 -5.92 -9.68
CA ASN A 38 -10.08 -7.09 -9.66
C ASN A 38 -9.35 -8.37 -10.07
N LEU A 39 -8.51 -8.31 -11.10
CA LEU A 39 -7.71 -9.46 -11.55
C LEU A 39 -6.72 -9.92 -10.48
N ILE A 40 -6.03 -8.97 -9.82
CA ILE A 40 -5.11 -9.28 -8.72
C ILE A 40 -5.87 -9.89 -7.54
N TYR A 41 -7.04 -9.34 -7.20
CA TYR A 41 -7.90 -9.83 -6.13
C TYR A 41 -8.38 -11.25 -6.40
N GLU A 42 -8.89 -11.53 -7.60
CA GLU A 42 -9.31 -12.87 -8.03
C GLU A 42 -8.15 -13.86 -7.92
N GLN A 43 -6.98 -13.48 -8.41
CA GLN A 43 -5.78 -14.31 -8.36
C GLN A 43 -5.31 -14.61 -6.93
N ALA A 44 -5.43 -13.65 -6.02
CA ALA A 44 -5.15 -13.84 -4.59
C ALA A 44 -6.20 -14.76 -3.93
N SER A 45 -7.48 -14.60 -4.29
CA SER A 45 -8.58 -15.46 -3.85
C SER A 45 -8.40 -16.91 -4.25
N PHE A 46 -8.10 -17.17 -5.53
CA PHE A 46 -7.83 -18.52 -6.04
C PHE A 46 -6.69 -19.22 -5.30
N GLN A 47 -5.70 -18.46 -4.83
CA GLN A 47 -4.55 -18.98 -4.10
C GLN A 47 -4.74 -19.01 -2.57
N ASN A 48 -5.89 -18.59 -2.06
CA ASN A 48 -6.14 -18.38 -0.62
C ASN A 48 -5.11 -17.43 0.02
N LEU A 49 -4.67 -16.43 -0.74
CA LEU A 49 -3.73 -15.38 -0.34
C LEU A 49 -4.42 -14.03 -0.13
N LEU A 50 -5.76 -14.00 -0.13
CA LEU A 50 -6.46 -12.77 0.22
C LEU A 50 -5.98 -12.28 1.58
N PRO A 51 -5.66 -10.97 1.70
CA PRO A 51 -5.34 -10.42 2.99
C PRO A 51 -6.50 -10.72 3.94
N LYS A 52 -6.16 -11.20 5.14
CA LYS A 52 -7.16 -11.28 6.22
C LYS A 52 -7.67 -9.87 6.46
N GLU A 53 -8.93 -9.74 6.84
CA GLU A 53 -9.46 -8.44 7.23
C GLU A 53 -8.50 -7.78 8.23
N PRO A 54 -8.11 -6.51 7.96
CA PRO A 54 -7.18 -5.82 8.81
C PRO A 54 -7.74 -5.74 10.23
N THR A 55 -6.91 -6.05 11.21
CA THR A 55 -7.24 -5.94 12.62
C THR A 55 -6.42 -4.81 13.22
N VAL A 56 -6.92 -4.19 14.30
CA VAL A 56 -6.16 -3.20 15.07
C VAL A 56 -4.73 -3.70 15.37
N LYS A 57 -4.58 -4.99 15.70
CA LYS A 57 -3.29 -5.61 15.98
C LYS A 57 -2.38 -5.72 14.75
N SER A 58 -2.92 -6.08 13.58
CA SER A 58 -2.10 -6.19 12.36
C SER A 58 -1.62 -4.83 11.90
N ILE A 59 -2.48 -3.82 11.93
CA ILE A 59 -2.11 -2.45 11.55
C ILE A 59 -1.08 -1.84 12.51
N LEU A 60 -1.22 -2.06 13.83
CA LEU A 60 -0.21 -1.64 14.80
C LEU A 60 1.15 -2.32 14.59
N ASN A 61 1.16 -3.59 14.17
CA ASN A 61 2.38 -4.29 13.82
C ASN A 61 3.01 -3.72 12.54
N GLU A 62 2.21 -3.44 11.51
CA GLU A 62 2.69 -2.82 10.26
C GLU A 62 3.28 -1.42 10.52
N LEU A 63 2.63 -0.60 11.35
CA LEU A 63 3.16 0.69 11.80
C LEU A 63 4.47 0.53 12.58
N TYR A 64 4.54 -0.48 13.45
CA TYR A 64 5.77 -0.78 14.18
C TYR A 64 6.89 -1.15 13.21
N ASP A 65 6.64 -2.04 12.25
CA ASP A 65 7.61 -2.48 11.25
C ASP A 65 8.09 -1.28 10.40
N LEU A 66 7.17 -0.42 9.93
CA LEU A 66 7.48 0.81 9.20
C LEU A 66 8.38 1.79 9.98
N THR A 67 8.34 1.77 11.31
CA THR A 67 9.15 2.66 12.18
C THR A 67 10.45 2.03 12.68
N GLN A 68 10.58 0.70 12.60
CA GLN A 68 11.74 -0.04 13.10
C GLN A 68 12.68 -0.50 11.99
N ASP A 69 12.15 -0.85 10.83
CA ASP A 69 12.97 -1.21 9.68
C ASP A 69 13.69 0.04 9.13
N ASN A 70 14.95 -0.14 8.71
CA ASN A 70 15.75 0.89 8.03
C ASN A 70 15.25 1.12 6.59
N PHE A 71 13.98 1.45 6.45
CA PHE A 71 13.38 1.84 5.17
C PHE A 71 13.95 3.14 4.61
N SER A 72 14.84 3.85 5.34
CA SER A 72 15.57 5.02 4.84
C SER A 72 16.35 4.74 3.55
N ASP A 73 16.74 3.49 3.31
CA ASP A 73 17.45 3.09 2.09
C ASP A 73 16.47 2.85 0.93
N THR A 74 15.20 2.56 1.24
CA THR A 74 14.17 2.17 0.28
C THR A 74 13.16 3.28 0.01
N PHE A 75 12.92 4.22 0.92
CA PHE A 75 11.91 5.27 0.79
C PHE A 75 12.46 6.61 1.31
N THR A 76 12.07 7.70 0.64
CA THR A 76 12.30 9.05 1.14
C THR A 76 11.42 9.31 2.37
N ILE A 77 11.77 10.32 3.17
CA ILE A 77 10.98 10.71 4.35
C ILE A 77 9.53 11.03 3.97
N THR A 78 9.31 11.68 2.83
CA THR A 78 7.97 12.02 2.34
C THR A 78 7.17 10.77 1.94
N GLU A 79 7.80 9.83 1.21
CA GLU A 79 7.18 8.53 0.87
C GLU A 79 6.79 7.75 2.14
N LEU A 80 7.65 7.75 3.16
CA LEU A 80 7.38 7.10 4.45
C LEU A 80 6.22 7.77 5.20
N GLN A 81 6.13 9.10 5.18
CA GLN A 81 5.03 9.81 5.81
C GLN A 81 3.69 9.39 5.19
N TYR A 82 3.60 9.30 3.86
CA TYR A 82 2.38 8.85 3.20
C TYR A 82 1.97 7.43 3.63
N LEU A 83 2.91 6.48 3.65
CA LEU A 83 2.64 5.11 4.07
C LEU A 83 2.16 5.05 5.53
N ILE A 84 2.76 5.83 6.42
CA ILE A 84 2.33 5.92 7.82
C ILE A 84 0.93 6.52 7.92
N PHE A 85 0.63 7.57 7.16
CA PHE A 85 -0.70 8.20 7.18
C PHE A 85 -1.81 7.25 6.74
N GLU A 86 -1.63 6.49 5.66
CA GLU A 86 -2.61 5.49 5.20
C GLU A 86 -2.90 4.44 6.30
N GLN A 87 -1.86 3.99 6.99
CA GLN A 87 -2.00 3.02 8.08
C GLN A 87 -2.70 3.61 9.31
N VAL A 88 -2.47 4.89 9.62
CA VAL A 88 -3.17 5.60 10.69
C VAL A 88 -4.64 5.83 10.34
N GLU A 89 -4.97 6.16 9.10
CA GLU A 89 -6.36 6.27 8.63
C GLU A 89 -7.10 4.93 8.77
N MET A 90 -6.48 3.83 8.33
CA MET A 90 -7.05 2.49 8.46
C MET A 90 -7.25 2.09 9.92
N LEU A 91 -6.31 2.45 10.81
CA LEU A 91 -6.44 2.20 12.24
C LEU A 91 -7.60 2.99 12.84
N ALA A 92 -7.78 4.24 12.44
CA ALA A 92 -8.87 5.10 12.91
C ALA A 92 -10.23 4.56 12.46
N GLU A 93 -10.36 4.13 11.21
CA GLU A 93 -11.58 3.48 10.69
C GLU A 93 -11.94 2.23 11.51
N LEU A 94 -10.97 1.36 11.78
CA LEU A 94 -11.17 0.15 12.59
C LEU A 94 -11.58 0.44 14.04
N LEU A 95 -11.15 1.58 14.58
CA LEU A 95 -11.46 2.01 15.95
C LEU A 95 -12.71 2.89 16.04
N GLY A 96 -13.29 3.30 14.89
CA GLY A 96 -14.39 4.26 14.83
C GLY A 96 -14.00 5.66 15.31
N ILE A 97 -12.75 6.08 15.05
CA ILE A 97 -12.21 7.39 15.40
C ILE A 97 -12.21 8.27 14.15
N GLU A 98 -12.72 9.50 14.26
CA GLU A 98 -12.54 10.52 13.24
C GLU A 98 -11.19 11.21 13.44
N LEU A 99 -10.38 11.29 12.39
CA LEU A 99 -9.12 12.03 12.39
C LEU A 99 -9.40 13.47 11.92
N GLU A 100 -8.88 14.46 12.67
CA GLU A 100 -8.97 15.90 12.36
C GLU A 100 -7.86 16.38 11.41
#